data_AF-A0A0D0AI15-F1
#
_entry.id   AF-A0A0D0AI15-F1
#
_cell.length_a   1.000
_cell.length_b   1.000
_cell.length_c   1.000
_cell.angle_alpha   90.00
_cell.angle_beta   90.00
_cell.angle_gamma   90.00
#
_symmetry.space_group_name_H-M   'P 1'
#
loop_
_entity.id
_entity.type
_entity.pdbx_description
1 polymer ?
#
loop_
_entity_poly.entity_id
_entity_poly.type
_entity_poly.pdbx_seq_one_letter_code
_entity_poly.pdbx_strand_id
1 'polypeptide(L)' 'HDALEKWRGEKMKDCGFGDDDFFGPQLVLTDEALDRIVDLAHDYKLPDLKTLRDQVNWCYVDSLGSEIITLVKEFFPPLP' A
#
# COMPACT_ATOMS: atom_id res chain seq x y z
N HIS A 1 -0.79 -8.85 -4.70
CA HIS A 1 -2.04 -8.63 -3.96
C HIS A 1 -1.89 -9.08 -2.50
N ASP A 2 -1.68 -10.38 -2.26
CA ASP A 2 -1.63 -11.01 -0.92
C ASP A 2 -0.62 -10.36 0.06
N ALA A 3 0.55 -9.95 -0.42
CA ALA A 3 1.57 -9.30 0.41
C ALA A 3 1.09 -7.94 0.97
N LEU A 4 0.35 -7.16 0.17
CA LEU A 4 -0.22 -5.88 0.61
C LEU A 4 -1.39 -6.07 1.56
N GLU A 5 -2.22 -7.10 1.35
CA GLU A 5 -3.30 -7.43 2.29
C GLU A 5 -2.75 -7.83 3.66
N LYS A 6 -1.71 -8.68 3.68
CA LYS A 6 -1.03 -9.06 4.91
C LYS A 6 -0.41 -7.85 5.61
N TRP A 7 0.33 -7.03 4.87
CA TRP A 7 0.93 -5.79 5.40
C TRP A 7 -0.13 -4.87 6.02
N ARG A 8 -1.29 -4.73 5.36
CA ARG A 8 -2.41 -3.89 5.82
C ARG A 8 -2.99 -4.40 7.13
N GLY A 9 -3.17 -5.71 7.27
CA GLY A 9 -3.64 -6.34 8.52
C GLY A 9 -2.64 -6.19 9.68
N GLU A 10 -1.34 -6.22 9.39
CA GLU A 10 -0.30 -5.96 10.38
C GLU A 10 -0.28 -4.47 10.78
N LYS A 11 -0.34 -3.55 9.83
CA LYS A 11 -0.37 -2.10 10.12
C LYS A 11 -1.60 -1.65 10.89
N MET A 12 -2.74 -2.29 10.69
CA MET A 12 -3.96 -1.99 11.45
C MET A 12 -3.71 -2.13 12.97
N LYS A 13 -2.94 -3.15 13.37
CA LYS A 13 -2.55 -3.36 14.77
C LYS A 13 -1.56 -2.28 15.24
N ASP A 14 -0.57 -1.97 14.41
CA ASP A 14 0.44 -0.94 14.72
C ASP A 14 -0.16 0.47 14.88
N CYS A 15 -1.17 0.80 14.08
CA CYS A 15 -1.88 2.08 14.14
C CYS A 15 -2.91 2.14 15.28
N GLY A 16 -3.07 1.09 16.08
CA GLY A 16 -4.00 1.04 17.21
C GLY A 16 -5.45 0.80 16.83
N PHE A 17 -5.73 0.34 15.61
CA PHE A 17 -7.08 -0.02 15.15
C PHE A 17 -7.47 -1.47 15.49
N GLY A 18 -6.71 -2.13 16.37
CA GLY A 18 -6.51 -3.59 16.46
C GLY A 18 -7.72 -4.53 16.62
N ASP A 19 -8.95 -4.01 16.73
CA ASP A 19 -10.19 -4.80 16.83
C ASP A 19 -11.35 -4.17 16.02
N ASP A 20 -11.10 -3.23 15.11
CA ASP A 20 -12.16 -2.66 14.26
C ASP A 20 -12.60 -3.67 13.20
N ASP A 21 -13.57 -4.52 13.54
CA ASP A 21 -14.11 -5.54 12.61
C ASP A 21 -15.12 -4.97 11.60
N PHE A 22 -15.54 -3.71 11.77
CA PHE A 22 -16.53 -3.10 10.88
C PHE A 22 -15.89 -2.60 9.58
N PHE A 23 -14.83 -1.80 9.70
CA PHE A 23 -14.03 -1.37 8.57
C PHE A 23 -12.82 -2.29 8.36
N GLY A 24 -12.12 -2.67 9.42
CA GLY A 24 -10.98 -3.58 9.29
C GLY A 24 -9.77 -2.95 8.61
N PRO A 25 -8.99 -3.75 7.87
CA PRO A 25 -7.74 -3.31 7.23
C PRO A 25 -7.93 -2.10 6.28
N GLN A 26 -9.13 -1.89 5.73
CA GLN A 26 -9.42 -0.77 4.83
C GLN A 26 -9.27 0.62 5.50
N LEU A 27 -9.22 0.69 6.84
CA LEU A 27 -8.90 1.92 7.58
C LEU A 27 -7.47 2.40 7.31
N VAL A 28 -6.54 1.48 7.08
CA VAL A 28 -5.14 1.80 6.81
C VAL A 28 -4.94 2.10 5.33
N LEU A 29 -5.47 1.25 4.47
CA LEU A 29 -5.37 1.37 3.01
C LEU A 29 -6.64 0.80 2.40
N THR A 30 -7.45 1.64 1.76
CA THR A 30 -8.71 1.23 1.14
C THR A 30 -8.47 0.20 0.04
N ASP A 31 -9.48 -0.63 -0.26
CA ASP A 31 -9.38 -1.60 -1.34
C ASP A 31 -9.10 -0.92 -2.69
N GLU A 32 -9.75 0.22 -2.96
CA GLU A 32 -9.49 1.03 -4.16
C GLU A 32 -8.02 1.48 -4.27
N ALA A 33 -7.43 1.95 -3.17
CA ALA A 33 -6.03 2.34 -3.16
C ALA A 33 -5.09 1.14 -3.33
N LEU A 34 -5.42 0.00 -2.72
CA LEU A 34 -4.68 -1.25 -2.85
C LEU A 34 -4.68 -1.74 -4.31
N ASP A 35 -5.86 -1.82 -4.93
CA ASP A 35 -6.01 -2.22 -6.34
C ASP A 35 -5.20 -1.30 -7.25
N ARG A 36 -5.29 0.02 -7.02
CA ARG A 36 -4.53 1.01 -7.79
C ARG A 36 -3.02 0.82 -7.65
N ILE A 37 -2.53 0.52 -6.45
CA ILE A 37 -1.11 0.22 -6.21
C ILE A 37 -0.69 -1.04 -6.98
N VAL A 38 -1.50 -2.10 -6.94
CA VAL A 38 -1.23 -3.36 -7.64
C VAL A 38 -1.19 -3.14 -9.16
N ASP A 39 -2.13 -2.40 -9.72
CA ASP A 39 -2.15 -2.05 -11.15
C ASP A 39 -0.90 -1.26 -11.57
N LEU A 40 -0.52 -0.25 -10.79
CA LEU A 40 0.68 0.54 -11.07
C LEU A 40 1.95 -0.29 -10.93
N ALA A 41 2.00 -1.23 -9.98
CA ALA A 41 3.13 -2.13 -9.79
C ALA A 41 3.27 -3.13 -10.95
N HIS A 42 2.17 -3.72 -11.43
CA HIS A 42 2.15 -4.59 -12.61
C HIS A 42 2.68 -3.88 -13.87
N ASP A 43 2.38 -2.61 -14.01
CA ASP A 43 2.84 -1.78 -15.13
C ASP A 43 4.25 -1.18 -14.94
N TYR A 44 4.94 -1.48 -13.83
CA TYR A 44 6.21 -0.84 -13.43
C TYR A 44 6.13 0.70 -13.34
N LYS A 45 4.94 1.25 -13.07
CA LYS A 45 4.62 2.68 -12.98
C LYS A 45 4.61 3.21 -11.54
N LEU A 46 5.19 2.48 -10.58
CA LEU A 46 5.25 2.90 -9.18
C LEU A 46 6.69 2.90 -8.60
N PRO A 47 7.60 3.76 -9.12
CA PRO A 47 9.01 3.72 -8.74
C PRO A 47 9.32 4.41 -7.40
N ASP A 48 8.49 5.37 -6.98
CA ASP A 48 8.76 6.27 -5.86
C ASP A 48 7.50 6.79 -5.15
N LEU A 49 7.72 7.42 -4.00
CA LEU A 49 6.67 8.01 -3.15
C LEU A 49 5.91 9.13 -3.84
N LYS A 50 6.56 9.86 -4.75
CA LYS A 50 5.91 10.95 -5.47
C LYS A 50 4.83 10.39 -6.37
N THR A 51 5.14 9.34 -7.12
CA THR A 51 4.19 8.65 -7.99
C THR A 51 3.06 8.02 -7.19
N LEU A 52 3.38 7.42 -6.04
CA LEU A 52 2.37 6.92 -5.11
C LEU A 52 1.40 8.03 -4.66
N ARG A 53 1.94 9.19 -4.25
CA ARG A 53 1.12 10.35 -3.84
C ARG A 53 0.24 10.86 -4.97
N ASP A 54 0.83 11.04 -6.15
CA ASP A 54 0.16 11.64 -7.31
C ASP A 54 -0.91 10.71 -7.90
N GLN A 55 -0.77 9.38 -7.76
CA GLN A 55 -1.64 8.40 -8.40
C GLN A 55 -2.65 7.71 -7.48
N VAL A 56 -2.41 7.68 -6.16
CA VAL A 56 -3.15 6.82 -5.23
C VAL A 56 -3.99 7.61 -4.21
N ASN A 57 -3.95 8.95 -4.20
CA ASN A 57 -4.74 9.83 -3.32
C ASN A 57 -4.94 9.30 -1.88
N TRP A 58 -3.87 8.75 -1.31
CA TRP A 58 -3.90 8.07 -0.02
C TRP A 58 -3.27 8.96 1.06
N CYS A 59 -3.96 9.15 2.18
CA CYS A 59 -3.56 10.12 3.20
C CYS A 59 -2.31 9.71 4.00
N TYR A 60 -1.97 8.42 4.05
CA TYR A 60 -0.81 7.91 4.79
C TYR A 60 0.43 7.72 3.92
N VAL A 61 0.48 8.30 2.71
CA VAL A 61 1.65 8.19 1.82
C VAL A 61 2.93 8.68 2.53
N ASP A 62 2.83 9.70 3.36
CA ASP A 62 3.99 10.33 4.00
C ASP A 62 4.53 9.52 5.16
N SER A 63 3.67 8.76 5.85
CA SER A 63 4.05 7.93 7.00
C SER A 63 4.33 6.48 6.64
N LEU A 64 3.56 5.92 5.70
CA LEU A 64 3.55 4.48 5.38
C LEU A 64 3.94 4.18 3.93
N GLY A 65 3.99 5.19 3.04
CA GLY A 65 4.27 4.97 1.63
C GLY A 65 5.64 4.34 1.36
N SER A 66 6.64 4.58 2.22
CA SER A 66 7.98 4.01 2.04
C SER A 66 7.98 2.49 2.19
N GLU A 67 7.16 1.95 3.09
CA GLU A 67 6.94 0.52 3.25
C GLU A 67 6.28 -0.07 2.01
N ILE A 68 5.26 0.62 1.44
CA ILE A 68 4.60 0.21 0.19
C ILE A 68 5.60 0.15 -0.98
N ILE A 69 6.41 1.19 -1.17
CA ILE A 69 7.40 1.22 -2.25
C ILE A 69 8.45 0.10 -2.08
N THR A 70 8.82 -0.20 -0.84
CA THR A 70 9.75 -1.30 -0.54
C THR A 70 9.14 -2.64 -0.90
N LEU A 71 7.89 -2.89 -0.49
CA LEU A 71 7.15 -4.10 -0.87
C LEU A 71 7.01 -4.21 -2.39
N VAL A 72 6.61 -3.14 -3.07
CA VAL A 72 6.47 -3.14 -4.54
C VAL A 72 7.78 -3.51 -5.21
N LYS A 73 8.92 -2.97 -4.76
CA LYS A 73 10.25 -3.30 -5.33
C LYS A 73 10.71 -4.72 -5.06
N GLU A 74 10.25 -5.34 -3.97
CA GLU A 74 10.53 -6.74 -3.65
C GLU A 74 9.84 -7.69 -4.63
N PHE A 75 8.58 -7.42 -4.97
CA PHE A 75 7.78 -8.28 -5.86
C PHE A 75 7.86 -7.89 -7.34
N PHE A 76 8.14 -6.62 -7.63
CA PHE A 76 8.26 -6.04 -8.97
C PHE A 76 9.60 -5.29 -9.08
N PRO A 77 10.73 -6.01 -9.08
CA PRO A 77 12.04 -5.37 -9.22
C PRO A 77 12.11 -4.62 -10.56
N PRO A 78 12.80 -3.46 -10.60
CA PRO A 78 12.94 -2.69 -11.83
C PRO A 78 13.58 -3.56 -12.92
N LEU A 79 13.06 -3.45 -14.15
CA LEU A 79 13.60 -4.16 -15.30
C LEU A 79 15.06 -3.72 -15.55
N PRO A 80 15.97 -4.65 -15.92
CA PRO A 80 17.38 -4.37 -16.16
C PRO A 80 17.66 -3.50 -17.38
#